data_AF-A0A2G4GEF6-F1
#
_entry.id   AF-A0A2G4GEF6-F1
#
_cell.length_a   1.000
_cell.length_b   1.000
_cell.length_c   1.000
_cell.angle_alpha   90.00
_cell.angle_beta   90.00
_cell.angle_gamma   90.00
#
_symmetry.space_group_name_H-M   'P 1'
#
loop_
_entity.id
_entity.type
_entity.pdbx_description
1 polymer ?
#
loop_
_entity_poly.entity_id
_entity_poly.type
_entity_poly.pdbx_seq_one_letter_code
_entity_poly.pdbx_strand_id
1 'polypeptide(L)' 'MSHLDFAPTFLKVAGATVPAVITGRSLLPLLPTRSVVRVGPARNRASTVLDRLTWCRPDGGTYLMRAVRTAEYL' A
#
# COMPACT_ATOMS: atom_id res chain seq x y z
N MET A 1 -1.17 6.86 -0.37
CA MET A 1 0.05 6.06 -0.14
C MET A 1 -0.37 4.72 0.44
N SER A 2 0.42 3.66 0.26
CA SER A 2 0.19 2.31 0.80
C SER A 2 1.49 1.78 1.44
N HIS A 3 1.39 0.84 2.39
CA HIS A 3 2.55 0.19 3.00
C HIS A 3 3.43 -0.54 1.95
N LEU A 4 2.83 -0.97 0.83
CA LEU A 4 3.55 -1.58 -0.28
C LEU A 4 4.49 -0.62 -1.00
N ASP A 5 4.34 0.70 -0.81
CA ASP A 5 5.18 1.71 -1.44
C ASP A 5 6.58 1.81 -0.82
N PHE A 6 6.80 1.27 0.39
CA PHE A 6 8.10 1.34 1.06
C PHE A 6 9.17 0.47 0.39
N ALA A 7 8.85 -0.78 0.05
CA ALA A 7 9.80 -1.68 -0.61
C ALA A 7 10.41 -1.08 -1.90
N PRO A 8 9.63 -0.59 -2.89
CA PRO A 8 10.20 0.04 -4.08
C PRO A 8 10.85 1.40 -3.79
N THR A 9 10.55 2.04 -2.66
CA THR A 9 11.26 3.26 -2.22
C THR A 9 12.68 2.92 -1.76
N PHE A 10 12.83 1.98 -0.84
CA PHE A 10 14.13 1.59 -0.30
C PHE A 10 15.03 0.97 -1.38
N LEU A 11 14.48 0.11 -2.24
CA LEU A 11 15.25 -0.49 -3.33
C LEU A 11 15.80 0.59 -4.29
N LYS A 12 15.00 1.61 -4.64
CA LYS A 12 15.49 2.72 -5.46
C LYS A 12 16.56 3.55 -4.75
N VAL A 13 16.39 3.84 -3.46
CA VAL A 13 17.42 4.55 -2.67
C VAL A 13 18.73 3.77 -2.66
N ALA A 14 18.66 2.45 -2.52
CA ALA A 14 19.82 1.57 -2.52
C ALA A 14 20.44 1.34 -3.91
N GLY A 15 19.89 1.92 -4.98
CA GLY A 15 20.33 1.66 -6.37
C GLY A 15 20.03 0.25 -6.88
N ALA A 16 19.17 -0.50 -6.18
CA ALA A 16 18.80 -1.87 -6.52
C ALA A 16 17.62 -1.92 -7.51
N THR A 17 17.58 -2.95 -8.33
CA THR A 17 16.46 -3.21 -9.25
C THR A 17 15.18 -3.50 -8.46
N VAL A 18 14.08 -2.84 -8.82
CA VAL A 18 12.75 -3.13 -8.26
C VAL A 18 12.12 -4.29 -9.05
N PRO A 19 11.81 -5.44 -8.42
CA PRO A 19 11.15 -6.54 -9.10
C PRO A 19 9.77 -6.15 -9.65
N ALA A 20 9.40 -6.66 -10.82
CA ALA A 20 8.13 -6.36 -11.47
C ALA A 20 6.89 -6.83 -10.68
N VAL A 21 7.05 -7.80 -9.78
CA VAL A 21 5.97 -8.30 -8.90
C VAL A 21 5.56 -7.28 -7.83
N ILE A 22 6.41 -6.29 -7.53
CA ILE A 22 6.08 -5.25 -6.56
C ILE A 22 5.06 -4.28 -7.18
N THR A 23 3.86 -4.27 -6.61
CA THR A 23 2.75 -3.41 -7.06
C THR A 23 2.77 -2.00 -6.43
N GLY A 24 3.61 -1.80 -5.42
CA GLY A 24 3.88 -0.48 -4.84
C GLY A 24 4.61 0.45 -5.82
N ARG A 25 4.60 1.76 -5.54
CA ARG A 25 5.38 2.76 -6.28
C ARG A 25 6.27 3.52 -5.30
N SER A 26 7.50 3.80 -5.73
CA SER A 26 8.44 4.57 -4.92
C SER A 26 7.87 5.94 -4.53
N LEU A 27 8.07 6.30 -3.27
CA LEU A 27 7.69 7.58 -2.66
C LEU A 27 8.77 8.65 -2.84
N LEU A 28 9.94 8.31 -3.38
CA LEU A 28 11.03 9.25 -3.63
C LEU A 28 10.60 10.55 -4.33
N PRO A 29 9.71 10.52 -5.36
CA PRO A 29 9.26 11.74 -6.01
C PRO A 29 8.52 12.73 -5.09
N LEU A 30 8.05 12.27 -3.92
CA LEU A 30 7.30 13.09 -2.95
C LEU A 30 8.16 13.70 -1.85
N LEU A 31 9.38 13.18 -1.61
CA LEU A 31 10.22 13.64 -0.50
C LEU A 31 10.77 15.07 -0.68
N PRO A 32 11.16 15.52 -1.88
CA PRO A 32 11.70 16.88 -2.07
C PRO A 32 10.62 17.96 -2.23
N THR A 33 9.35 17.59 -2.44
CA THR A 33 8.29 18.54 -2.80
C THR A 33 7.67 19.17 -1.55
N ARG A 34 7.77 20.49 -1.39
CA ARG A 34 6.99 21.29 -0.42
C ARG A 34 5.48 21.26 -0.68
N SER A 35 5.07 20.74 -1.84
CA SER A 35 3.67 20.54 -2.22
C SER A 35 3.27 19.08 -2.04
N VAL A 36 2.02 18.86 -1.60
CA VAL A 36 1.41 17.52 -1.56
C VAL A 36 1.13 17.07 -2.99
N VAL A 37 2.10 16.44 -3.62
CA VAL A 37 1.94 15.85 -4.96
C VAL A 37 1.42 14.42 -4.79
N ARG A 38 0.42 14.02 -5.57
CA ARG A 38 -0.05 12.62 -5.60
C ARG A 38 0.95 11.77 -6.40
N VAL A 39 1.27 10.55 -5.95
CA VAL A 39 2.06 9.57 -6.73
C VAL A 39 1.24 9.07 -7.92
N GLY A 40 1.13 9.93 -8.94
CA GLY A 40 0.36 9.71 -10.16
C GLY A 40 -1.15 9.90 -10.00
N PRO A 41 -1.85 10.28 -11.10
CA PRO A 41 -3.30 10.53 -11.08
C PRO A 41 -4.15 9.28 -10.81
N ALA A 42 -3.61 8.08 -11.11
CA ALA A 42 -4.36 6.82 -11.01
C ALA A 42 -4.55 6.27 -9.58
N ARG A 43 -3.83 6.79 -8.56
CA ARG A 43 -3.89 6.23 -7.19
C ARG A 43 -4.62 7.17 -6.24
N ASN A 44 -5.95 7.20 -6.36
CA ASN A 44 -6.88 8.05 -5.60
C ASN A 44 -7.60 7.32 -4.45
N ARG A 45 -7.23 6.07 -4.17
CA ARG A 45 -7.83 5.24 -3.12
C ARG A 45 -6.76 4.46 -2.37
N ALA A 46 -7.08 4.08 -1.13
CA ALA A 46 -6.32 3.12 -0.34
C ALA A 46 -7.14 1.84 -0.18
N SER A 47 -6.48 0.68 -0.21
CA SER A 47 -7.12 -0.62 -0.02
C SER A 47 -6.46 -1.35 1.12
N THR A 48 -7.27 -1.89 2.02
CA THR A 48 -6.83 -2.70 3.15
C THR A 48 -7.61 -4.00 3.18
N VAL A 49 -6.94 -5.08 3.56
CA VAL A 49 -7.56 -6.36 3.84
C VAL A 49 -7.20 -6.73 5.27
N LEU A 50 -8.18 -7.23 6.00
CA LEU A 50 -7.96 -7.90 7.27
C LEU A 50 -8.39 -9.33 7.12
N ASP A 51 -7.47 -10.23 7.46
CA ASP A 51 -7.70 -11.66 7.47
C ASP A 51 -7.19 -12.24 8.80
N ARG A 52 -7.83 -13.30 9.27
CA ARG A 52 -7.44 -14.08 10.43
C ARG A 52 -7.19 -15.51 9.95
N LEU A 53 -5.97 -15.74 9.50
CA LEU A 53 -5.50 -17.01 8.96
C LEU A 53 -5.22 -18.08 10.03
N THR A 54 -5.18 -17.69 11.29
CA THR A 54 -4.97 -18.62 12.41
C THR A 54 -6.30 -19.17 12.93
N TRP A 55 -6.34 -20.46 13.27
CA TRP A 55 -7.48 -21.15 13.87
C TRP A 55 -7.74 -20.70 15.32
N CYS A 56 -8.08 -19.43 15.52
CA CYS A 56 -8.24 -18.82 16.84
C CYS A 56 -9.72 -18.60 17.23
N ARG A 57 -10.65 -19.20 16.50
CA ARG A 57 -12.11 -19.10 16.72
C ARG A 57 -12.74 -20.49 16.72
N PRO A 58 -13.90 -20.67 17.37
CA PRO A 58 -14.67 -21.90 17.24
C PRO A 58 -14.83 -22.29 15.78
N ASP A 59 -14.57 -23.56 15.48
CA ASP A 59 -14.69 -24.17 14.16
C ASP A 59 -13.86 -23.51 13.05
N GLY A 60 -12.82 -22.75 13.41
CA GLY A 60 -11.94 -22.11 12.43
C GLY A 60 -12.61 -20.96 11.68
N GLY A 61 -13.69 -20.41 12.23
CA GLY A 61 -14.43 -19.32 11.59
C GLY A 61 -13.54 -18.12 11.25
N THR A 62 -13.61 -17.69 9.97
CA THR A 62 -12.88 -16.53 9.44
C THR A 62 -13.82 -15.36 9.18
N TYR A 63 -13.27 -14.16 9.10
CA TYR A 63 -13.98 -12.98 8.65
C TYR A 63 -13.06 -12.14 7.78
N LEU A 64 -13.05 -12.45 6.50
CA LEU A 64 -12.35 -11.62 5.53
C LEU A 64 -13.02 -10.25 5.48
N MET A 65 -12.30 -9.21 5.84
CA MET A 65 -12.76 -7.84 5.70
C MET A 65 -11.93 -7.13 4.64
N ARG A 66 -12.60 -6.33 3.80
CA ARG A 66 -11.96 -5.49 2.79
C ARG A 66 -12.49 -4.07 2.96
N ALA A 67 -11.59 -3.11 2.88
CA ALA A 67 -11.92 -1.70 2.91
C ALA A 67 -11.29 -0.98 1.72
N VAL A 68 -12.05 -0.08 1.12
CA VAL A 68 -11.57 0.90 0.14
C VAL A 68 -11.87 2.27 0.71
N ARG A 69 -10.83 3.10 0.86
CA ARG A 69 -10.94 4.48 1.33
C ARG A 69 -10.61 5.43 0.19
N THR A 70 -11.44 6.45 -0.03
CA THR A 70 -11.18 7.53 -0.99
C THR A 70 -11.06 8.86 -0.25
N ALA A 71 -10.89 9.97 -0.95
CA ALA A 71 -10.87 11.28 -0.31
C ALA A 71 -12.26 11.70 0.20
N GLU A 72 -13.31 11.20 -0.45
CA GLU A 72 -14.71 11.52 -0.20
C GLU A 72 -15.33 10.61 0.88
N TYR A 73 -14.84 9.37 0.99
CA TYR A 73 -15.36 8.36 1.92
C TYR A 73 -14.23 7.79 2.77
N LEU A 74 -14.18 8.25 4.02
CA LEU A 74 -13.30 7.74 5.06
C LEU A 74 -14.07 6.85 6.02
#